data_AF-A0A560KZS2-F1
#
_entry.id   AF-A0A560KZS2-F1
#
_cell.length_a   1.000
_cell.length_b   1.000
_cell.length_c   1.000
_cell.angle_alpha   90.00
_cell.angle_beta   90.00
_cell.angle_gamma   90.00
#
_symmetry.space_group_name_H-M   'P 1'
#
loop_
_entity.id
_entity.type
_entity.pdbx_description
1 polymer ?
#
loop_
_entity_poly.entity_id
_entity_poly.type
_entity_poly.pdbx_seq_one_letter_code
_entity_poly.pdbx_strand_id
1 'polypeptide(L)'
;MLSILGEIVEKLADLPYGFDNNVAQPVAGADRVAADVIRLTGITDAMVHGQMIDMPAVRALIEPADLVIAHNAGFDRPFCEAFSPIFARKAWACSNSEIDWSARGYEGTKLGYLINQSGYFHVGHRAVDDCFALLEVLALPQGDNGQTPFAELYQASQRSRVRIFAENSPFDLKDRLKERGYRWSDGSDGRPKSWWIEIAEEAMEDELRFLRIEIYRWEDPDPPVQRLTAFDRFRGRR
;
A
#
# COMPACT_ATOMS: atom_id res chain seq x y z
N MET A 1 17.19 -6.02 8.35
CA MET A 1 16.38 -6.48 7.20
C MET A 1 16.05 -5.35 6.21
N LEU A 2 16.14 -4.06 6.57
CA LEU A 2 15.76 -2.95 5.68
C LEU A 2 16.87 -2.34 4.81
N SER A 3 18.16 -2.41 5.15
CA SER A 3 19.18 -1.65 4.35
C SER A 3 19.28 -2.14 2.90
N ILE A 4 19.12 -3.44 2.67
CA ILE A 4 19.13 -4.03 1.31
C ILE A 4 17.78 -3.80 0.61
N LEU A 5 16.66 -3.68 1.34
CA LEU A 5 15.39 -3.24 0.75
C LEU A 5 15.50 -1.80 0.26
N GLY A 6 16.22 -0.94 0.97
CA GLY A 6 16.60 0.40 0.49
C GLY A 6 17.41 0.34 -0.81
N GLU A 7 18.45 -0.49 -0.89
CA GLU A 7 19.26 -0.66 -2.12
C GLU A 7 18.45 -1.27 -3.29
N ILE A 8 17.52 -2.17 -2.97
CA ILE A 8 16.58 -2.75 -3.93
C ILE A 8 15.61 -1.67 -4.41
N VAL A 9 14.99 -0.89 -3.52
CA VAL A 9 14.07 0.18 -3.89
C VAL A 9 14.80 1.31 -4.61
N GLU A 10 16.08 1.60 -4.32
CA GLU A 10 16.90 2.51 -5.13
C GLU A 10 17.01 1.95 -6.55
N LYS A 11 17.50 0.70 -6.70
CA LYS A 11 17.65 0.08 -8.03
C LYS A 11 16.33 -0.23 -8.75
N LEU A 12 15.20 -0.30 -8.03
CA LEU A 12 13.87 -0.51 -8.57
C LEU A 12 13.20 0.81 -8.96
N ALA A 13 13.38 1.88 -8.18
CA ALA A 13 13.05 3.24 -8.59
C ALA A 13 13.93 3.74 -9.75
N ASP A 14 15.09 3.12 -9.96
CA ASP A 14 16.02 3.32 -11.07
C ASP A 14 15.59 2.64 -12.38
N LEU A 15 14.55 1.79 -12.38
CA LEU A 15 14.04 1.20 -13.63
C LEU A 15 13.22 2.25 -14.40
N PRO A 16 13.34 2.33 -15.74
CA PRO A 16 12.81 3.44 -16.56
C PRO A 16 11.27 3.48 -16.68
N TYR A 17 10.55 2.82 -15.78
CA TYR A 17 9.11 2.72 -15.79
C TYR A 17 8.48 3.89 -15.04
N GLY A 18 8.34 5.02 -15.73
CA GLY A 18 7.48 6.12 -15.29
C GLY A 18 6.00 5.67 -15.27
N PHE A 19 5.32 5.92 -14.15
CA PHE A 19 3.87 5.79 -14.06
C PHE A 19 3.25 7.16 -13.78
N ASP A 20 2.43 7.60 -14.71
CA ASP A 20 1.50 8.70 -14.50
C ASP A 20 0.41 8.21 -13.53
N ASN A 21 0.03 9.01 -12.53
CA ASN A 21 -0.89 8.63 -11.44
C ASN A 21 -2.31 8.23 -11.90
N ASN A 22 -2.57 8.15 -13.20
CA ASN A 22 -3.88 7.89 -13.81
C ASN A 22 -3.94 6.70 -14.78
N VAL A 23 -2.86 5.99 -15.12
CA VAL A 23 -2.94 4.85 -16.08
C VAL A 23 -2.04 3.70 -15.65
N ALA A 24 -2.67 2.57 -15.34
CA ALA A 24 -2.01 1.33 -14.93
C ALA A 24 -1.51 0.49 -16.12
N GLN A 25 -0.47 0.89 -16.87
CA GLN A 25 0.31 -0.05 -17.71
C GLN A 25 1.83 0.24 -17.77
N PRO A 26 2.70 -0.79 -17.66
CA PRO A 26 4.13 -0.65 -17.88
C PRO A 26 4.43 -0.49 -19.37
N VAL A 27 5.02 0.65 -19.76
CA VAL A 27 5.57 0.82 -21.11
C VAL A 27 6.92 0.13 -21.19
N ALA A 28 6.96 -1.02 -21.87
CA ALA A 28 8.21 -1.64 -22.28
C ALA A 28 8.95 -0.71 -23.27
N GLY A 29 10.21 -0.37 -22.97
CA GLY A 29 11.12 0.27 -23.95
C GLY A 29 11.53 1.72 -23.70
N ALA A 30 11.46 2.25 -22.48
CA ALA A 30 12.07 3.54 -22.20
C ALA A 30 13.58 3.36 -21.98
N ASP A 31 14.39 3.64 -23.01
CA ASP A 31 15.86 3.73 -22.89
C ASP A 31 16.33 4.93 -22.04
N ARG A 32 15.39 5.72 -21.49
CA ARG A 32 15.64 6.94 -20.71
C ARG A 32 14.69 7.09 -19.54
N VAL A 33 15.23 7.52 -18.41
CA VAL A 33 14.53 7.95 -17.20
C VAL A 33 13.71 9.20 -17.52
N ALA A 34 12.43 9.19 -17.14
CA ALA A 34 11.52 10.31 -17.42
C ALA A 34 11.94 11.59 -16.68
N ALA A 35 11.80 12.76 -17.31
CA ALA A 35 12.34 14.02 -16.80
C ALA A 35 11.74 14.45 -15.44
N ASP A 36 10.49 14.10 -15.19
CA ASP A 36 9.82 14.30 -13.91
C ASP A 36 10.38 13.39 -12.80
N VAL A 37 10.75 12.15 -13.14
CA VAL A 37 11.48 11.23 -12.24
C VAL A 37 12.87 11.79 -11.94
N ILE A 38 13.64 12.19 -12.97
CA ILE A 38 14.97 12.81 -12.78
C ILE A 38 14.87 14.04 -11.86
N ARG A 39 13.87 14.90 -12.06
CA ARG A 39 13.65 16.10 -11.23
C ARG A 39 13.35 15.75 -9.77
N LEU A 40 12.59 14.67 -9.55
CA LEU A 40 12.16 14.26 -8.22
C LEU A 40 13.29 13.55 -7.45
N THR A 41 14.01 12.65 -8.11
CA THR A 41 14.96 11.73 -7.46
C THR A 41 16.42 12.09 -7.69
N GLY A 42 16.71 12.90 -8.72
CA GLY A 42 18.07 13.18 -9.17
C GLY A 42 18.73 12.01 -9.91
N ILE A 43 18.05 10.88 -10.08
CA ILE A 43 18.57 9.71 -10.82
C ILE A 43 18.58 10.04 -12.31
N THR A 44 19.72 9.86 -12.97
CA THR A 44 19.88 10.15 -14.41
C THR A 44 20.15 8.87 -15.20
N ASP A 45 19.95 8.92 -16.53
CA ASP A 45 20.32 7.84 -17.46
C ASP A 45 21.76 7.35 -17.25
N ALA A 46 22.68 8.29 -17.00
CA ALA A 46 24.10 7.98 -16.79
C ALA A 46 24.35 7.19 -15.49
N MET A 47 23.53 7.41 -14.45
CA MET A 47 23.67 6.69 -13.17
C MET A 47 23.21 5.24 -13.28
N VAL A 48 22.22 4.97 -14.14
CA VAL A 48 21.64 3.63 -14.30
C VAL A 48 22.24 2.84 -15.47
N HIS A 49 22.98 3.51 -16.36
CA HIS A 49 23.58 2.88 -17.53
C HIS A 49 24.53 1.73 -17.14
N GLY A 50 24.24 0.52 -17.65
CA GLY A 50 25.05 -0.67 -17.40
C GLY A 50 24.95 -1.23 -15.98
N GLN A 51 24.12 -0.64 -15.11
CA GLN A 51 23.85 -1.17 -13.78
C GLN A 51 22.92 -2.37 -13.85
N MET A 52 23.15 -3.34 -12.98
CA MET A 52 22.28 -4.50 -12.82
C MET A 52 21.96 -4.73 -11.34
N ILE A 53 20.78 -5.27 -11.09
CA ILE A 53 20.35 -5.72 -9.76
C ILE A 53 20.95 -7.11 -9.52
N ASP A 54 21.64 -7.27 -8.39
CA ASP A 54 22.14 -8.55 -7.91
C ASP A 54 20.96 -9.39 -7.39
N MET A 55 20.31 -10.10 -8.30
CA MET A 55 19.15 -10.93 -7.98
C MET A 55 19.44 -12.04 -6.94
N PRO A 56 20.60 -12.71 -6.94
CA PRO A 56 21.00 -13.57 -5.83
C PRO A 56 20.98 -12.88 -4.46
N ALA A 57 21.53 -11.66 -4.35
CA ALA A 57 21.51 -10.91 -3.09
C ALA A 57 20.08 -10.51 -2.68
N VAL A 58 19.26 -10.05 -3.65
CA VAL A 58 17.83 -9.77 -3.42
C VAL A 58 17.11 -11.01 -2.89
N ARG A 59 17.37 -12.17 -3.50
CA ARG A 59 16.76 -13.43 -3.10
C ARG A 59 17.13 -13.81 -1.68
N ALA A 60 18.41 -13.76 -1.35
CA ALA A 60 18.91 -14.08 -0.01
C ALA A 60 18.32 -13.16 1.08
N LEU A 61 18.01 -11.90 0.74
CA LEU A 61 17.32 -10.98 1.65
C LEU A 61 15.83 -11.32 1.82
N ILE A 62 15.13 -11.50 0.70
CA ILE A 62 13.66 -11.56 0.69
C ILE A 62 13.16 -12.94 1.11
N GLU A 63 13.83 -14.03 0.73
CA GLU A 63 13.41 -15.40 1.08
C GLU A 63 13.16 -15.63 2.57
N PRO A 64 14.03 -15.23 3.51
CA PRO A 64 13.78 -15.41 4.95
C PRO A 64 12.79 -14.38 5.55
N ALA A 65 12.43 -13.31 4.84
CA ALA A 65 11.54 -12.28 5.39
C ALA A 65 10.08 -12.79 5.47
N ASP A 66 9.48 -12.75 6.65
CA ASP A 66 8.06 -13.09 6.84
C ASP A 66 7.12 -11.94 6.45
N LEU A 67 7.59 -10.70 6.62
CA LEU A 67 6.83 -9.48 6.37
C LEU A 67 7.71 -8.44 5.67
N VAL A 68 7.18 -7.86 4.60
CA VAL A 68 7.77 -6.70 3.91
C VAL A 68 6.97 -5.46 4.29
N ILE A 69 7.65 -4.40 4.69
CA ILE A 69 7.04 -3.13 5.10
C ILE A 69 7.43 -2.05 4.09
N ALA A 70 6.44 -1.30 3.62
CA ALA A 70 6.67 -0.14 2.77
C ALA A 70 5.80 1.05 3.19
N HIS A 71 6.27 2.26 2.91
CA HIS A 71 5.51 3.48 3.15
C HIS A 71 4.73 3.87 1.90
N ASN A 72 3.65 3.11 1.65
CA ASN A 72 2.76 3.06 0.47
C ASN A 72 2.83 1.72 -0.29
N ALA A 73 2.65 0.60 0.43
CA ALA A 73 2.75 -0.74 -0.14
C ALA A 73 1.81 -1.01 -1.34
N GLY A 74 0.72 -0.26 -1.48
CA GLY A 74 -0.16 -0.33 -2.66
C GLY A 74 0.52 0.09 -3.96
N PHE A 75 1.63 0.82 -3.90
CA PHE A 75 2.51 1.15 -5.02
C PHE A 75 3.70 0.19 -5.11
N ASP A 76 4.43 0.01 -4.00
CA ASP A 76 5.69 -0.73 -3.99
C ASP A 76 5.52 -2.22 -4.29
N ARG A 77 4.45 -2.83 -3.77
CA ARG A 77 4.25 -4.27 -3.95
C ARG A 77 3.97 -4.65 -5.40
N PRO A 78 3.01 -4.05 -6.11
CA PRO A 78 2.79 -4.34 -7.54
C PRO A 78 4.07 -4.18 -8.36
N PHE A 79 4.86 -3.14 -8.05
CA PHE A 79 6.14 -2.89 -8.71
C PHE A 79 7.13 -4.04 -8.47
N CYS A 80 7.32 -4.43 -7.21
CA CYS A 80 8.22 -5.52 -6.85
C CYS A 80 7.75 -6.88 -7.42
N GLU A 81 6.44 -7.15 -7.45
CA GLU A 81 5.87 -8.37 -8.04
C GLU A 81 6.10 -8.44 -9.56
N ALA A 82 5.96 -7.31 -10.26
CA ALA A 82 6.26 -7.22 -11.69
C ALA A 82 7.77 -7.41 -11.98
N PHE A 83 8.62 -6.93 -11.08
CA PHE A 83 10.06 -7.11 -11.16
C PHE A 83 10.50 -8.56 -10.89
N SER A 84 9.95 -9.22 -9.86
CA SER A 84 10.30 -10.59 -9.53
C SER A 84 9.20 -11.34 -8.77
N PRO A 85 8.91 -12.61 -9.12
CA PRO A 85 7.87 -13.40 -8.47
C PRO A 85 8.18 -13.75 -6.99
N ILE A 86 9.42 -13.53 -6.53
CA ILE A 86 9.81 -13.76 -5.12
C ILE A 86 8.98 -12.93 -4.14
N PHE A 87 8.53 -11.74 -4.55
CA PHE A 87 7.73 -10.83 -3.73
C PHE A 87 6.25 -11.25 -3.62
N ALA A 88 5.75 -12.02 -4.58
CA ALA A 88 4.32 -12.37 -4.68
C ALA A 88 3.82 -13.29 -3.56
N ARG A 89 4.74 -13.99 -2.88
CA ARG A 89 4.45 -14.92 -1.78
C ARG A 89 4.73 -14.31 -0.41
N LYS A 90 5.05 -13.03 -0.32
CA LYS A 90 5.36 -12.34 0.94
C LYS A 90 4.12 -11.67 1.51
N ALA A 91 4.05 -11.61 2.84
CA ALA A 91 3.11 -10.71 3.50
C ALA A 91 3.62 -9.27 3.35
N TRP A 92 2.72 -8.33 3.12
CA TRP A 92 3.04 -6.92 3.01
C TRP A 92 2.23 -6.10 4.01
N ALA A 93 2.89 -5.11 4.61
CA ALA A 93 2.25 -4.11 5.45
C ALA A 93 2.59 -2.69 4.96
N CYS A 94 1.65 -1.78 5.13
CA CYS A 94 1.75 -0.40 4.68
C CYS A 94 1.76 0.55 5.87
N SER A 95 2.93 1.11 6.19
CA SER A 95 3.04 2.06 7.30
C SER A 95 2.19 3.32 7.09
N ASN A 96 1.93 3.72 5.84
CA ASN A 96 1.12 4.90 5.54
C ASN A 96 -0.37 4.72 5.86
N SER A 97 -0.94 3.52 5.64
CA SER A 97 -2.39 3.30 5.74
C SER A 97 -2.83 2.38 6.87
N GLU A 98 -1.91 1.64 7.49
CA GLU A 98 -2.22 0.64 8.52
C GLU A 98 -1.76 1.05 9.93
N ILE A 99 -1.29 2.29 10.07
CA ILE A 99 -1.04 2.94 11.37
C ILE A 99 -1.99 4.15 11.46
N ASP A 100 -2.67 4.29 12.58
CA ASP A 100 -3.47 5.48 12.88
C ASP A 100 -2.57 6.62 13.35
N TRP A 101 -1.91 7.25 12.39
CA TRP A 101 -1.05 8.42 12.62
C TRP A 101 -1.79 9.56 13.30
N SER A 102 -3.08 9.73 13.02
CA SER A 102 -3.89 10.80 13.61
C SER A 102 -4.15 10.57 15.10
N ALA A 103 -4.45 9.34 15.51
CA ALA A 103 -4.56 8.96 16.92
C ALA A 103 -3.22 9.06 17.66
N ARG A 104 -2.10 8.99 16.93
CA ARG A 104 -0.75 9.22 17.44
C ARG A 104 -0.34 10.70 17.47
N GLY A 105 -1.22 11.61 17.05
CA GLY A 105 -0.98 13.06 17.08
C GLY A 105 -0.24 13.61 15.86
N TYR A 106 -0.06 12.84 14.79
CA TYR A 106 0.51 13.34 13.55
C TYR A 106 -0.53 14.05 12.68
N GLU A 107 -0.12 15.16 12.07
CA GLU A 107 -0.99 15.98 11.23
C GLU A 107 -1.08 15.49 9.78
N GLY A 108 -0.21 14.56 9.39
CA GLY A 108 -0.20 13.99 8.05
C GLY A 108 0.63 12.72 7.97
N THR A 109 0.40 11.93 6.93
CA THR A 109 0.98 10.59 6.81
C THR A 109 2.17 10.52 5.86
N LYS A 110 2.51 11.60 5.14
CA LYS A 110 3.70 11.61 4.26
C LYS A 110 4.96 11.39 5.09
N LEU A 111 5.87 10.53 4.65
CA LEU A 111 7.11 10.22 5.37
C LEU A 111 7.87 11.47 5.82
N GLY A 112 8.02 12.46 4.94
CA GLY A 112 8.65 13.74 5.26
C GLY A 112 7.97 14.49 6.42
N TYR A 113 6.64 14.40 6.57
CA TYR A 113 5.95 14.98 7.73
C TYR A 113 6.15 14.16 8.99
N LEU A 114 6.06 12.84 8.88
CA LEU A 114 6.26 11.94 10.01
C LEU A 114 7.66 12.10 10.62
N ILE A 115 8.70 12.13 9.80
CA ILE A 115 10.09 12.27 10.28
C ILE A 115 10.37 13.66 10.85
N ASN A 116 9.86 14.73 10.21
CA ASN A 116 10.01 16.11 10.73
C ASN A 116 9.29 16.31 12.06
N GLN A 117 8.06 15.83 12.19
CA GLN A 117 7.31 15.92 13.45
C GLN A 117 7.95 15.05 14.55
N SER A 118 8.76 14.05 14.17
CA SER A 118 9.56 13.23 15.07
C SER A 118 10.88 13.89 15.50
N GLY A 119 11.15 15.13 15.06
CA GLY A 119 12.33 15.92 15.45
C GLY A 119 13.55 15.73 14.56
N TYR A 120 13.42 15.05 13.42
CA TYR A 120 14.52 14.77 12.49
C TYR A 120 14.33 15.46 11.15
N PHE A 121 15.43 15.87 10.52
CA PHE A 121 15.41 16.38 9.16
C PHE A 121 15.67 15.26 8.17
N HIS A 122 14.93 15.27 7.06
CA HIS A 122 15.05 14.26 6.01
C HIS A 122 15.03 14.92 4.65
N VAL A 123 16.04 14.63 3.83
CA VAL A 123 16.04 14.96 2.40
C VAL A 123 15.64 13.68 1.68
N GLY A 124 14.36 13.58 1.33
CA GLY A 124 13.80 12.37 0.72
C GLY A 124 14.31 12.11 -0.69
N HIS A 125 13.72 11.09 -1.31
CA HIS A 125 13.95 10.67 -2.72
C HIS A 125 15.19 9.81 -2.96
N ARG A 126 15.85 9.38 -1.88
CA ARG A 126 16.80 8.26 -1.87
C ARG A 126 16.19 7.13 -1.06
N ALA A 127 16.02 5.96 -1.68
CA ALA A 127 15.18 4.93 -1.07
C ALA A 127 15.82 4.29 0.17
N VAL A 128 17.16 4.25 0.26
CA VAL A 128 17.85 3.81 1.48
C VAL A 128 17.57 4.78 2.63
N ASP A 129 17.68 6.08 2.37
CA ASP A 129 17.44 7.12 3.38
C ASP A 129 15.96 7.12 3.81
N ASP A 130 15.02 6.94 2.87
CA ASP A 130 13.59 6.79 3.16
C ASP A 130 13.33 5.54 4.06
N CYS A 131 14.04 4.43 3.84
CA CYS A 131 13.94 3.24 4.69
C CYS A 131 14.43 3.51 6.13
N PHE A 132 15.54 4.24 6.29
CA PHE A 132 16.05 4.61 7.60
C PHE A 132 15.14 5.62 8.30
N ALA A 133 14.68 6.66 7.58
CA ALA A 133 13.71 7.62 8.11
C ALA A 133 12.43 6.92 8.60
N LEU A 134 11.90 5.97 7.82
CA LEU A 134 10.73 5.20 8.24
C LEU A 134 11.03 4.37 9.50
N LEU A 135 12.20 3.75 9.59
CA LEU A 135 12.60 2.98 10.78
C LEU A 135 12.64 3.84 12.04
N GLU A 136 13.24 5.02 11.95
CA GLU A 136 13.28 5.96 13.06
C GLU A 136 11.86 6.29 13.53
N VAL A 137 10.97 6.66 12.61
CA VAL A 137 9.56 6.93 12.95
C VAL A 137 8.87 5.71 13.58
N LEU A 138 9.06 4.52 13.02
CA LEU A 138 8.41 3.29 13.50
C LEU A 138 8.92 2.82 14.87
N ALA A 139 10.15 3.20 15.25
CA ALA A 139 10.77 2.81 16.51
C ALA A 139 10.38 3.73 17.67
N LEU A 140 9.89 4.93 17.41
CA LEU A 140 9.57 5.93 18.44
C LEU A 140 8.32 5.53 19.25
N PRO A 141 8.45 5.26 20.56
CA PRO A 141 7.30 5.02 21.43
C PRO A 141 6.46 6.29 21.53
N GLN A 142 5.14 6.16 21.46
CA GLN A 142 4.22 7.30 21.57
C GLN A 142 2.94 6.93 22.32
N GLY A 143 2.29 7.96 22.88
CA GLY A 143 1.12 7.83 23.74
C GLY A 143 1.44 7.27 25.13
N ASP A 144 0.43 7.27 26.00
CA ASP A 144 0.56 6.88 27.41
C ASP A 144 0.97 5.41 27.60
N ASN A 145 0.69 4.59 26.58
CA ASN A 145 0.88 3.14 26.57
C ASN A 145 2.32 2.74 26.16
N GLY A 146 3.11 3.69 25.64
CA GLY A 146 4.46 3.45 25.13
C GLY A 146 4.54 2.52 23.92
N GLN A 147 3.44 2.27 23.21
CA GLN A 147 3.41 1.37 22.06
C GLN A 147 3.99 2.06 20.81
N THR A 148 4.98 1.41 20.19
CA THR A 148 5.60 1.93 18.96
C THR A 148 4.66 1.77 17.75
N PRO A 149 4.76 2.64 16.73
CA PRO A 149 4.05 2.46 15.47
C PRO A 149 4.36 1.12 14.79
N PHE A 150 5.58 0.60 14.96
CA PHE A 150 5.93 -0.74 14.50
C PHE A 150 5.05 -1.84 15.11
N ALA A 151 4.80 -1.79 16.42
CA ALA A 151 4.00 -2.81 17.09
C ALA A 151 2.55 -2.79 16.61
N GLU A 152 1.98 -1.61 16.39
CA GLU A 152 0.64 -1.44 15.79
C GLU A 152 0.60 -1.99 14.36
N LEU A 153 1.56 -1.61 13.52
CA LEU A 153 1.66 -2.09 12.14
C LEU A 153 1.79 -3.62 12.09
N TYR A 154 2.61 -4.19 12.96
CA TYR A 154 2.76 -5.64 13.06
C TYR A 154 1.43 -6.29 13.45
N GLN A 155 0.72 -5.79 14.45
CA GLN A 155 -0.61 -6.30 14.82
C GLN A 155 -1.61 -6.18 13.66
N ALA A 156 -1.62 -5.06 12.93
CA ALA A 156 -2.45 -4.86 11.75
C ALA A 156 -2.11 -5.85 10.62
N SER A 157 -0.83 -6.19 10.44
CA SER A 157 -0.40 -7.19 9.45
C SER A 157 -0.96 -8.58 9.74
N GLN A 158 -1.17 -8.94 11.01
CA GLN A 158 -1.68 -10.26 11.41
C GLN A 158 -3.20 -10.40 11.26
N ARG A 159 -3.95 -9.30 11.14
CA ARG A 159 -5.41 -9.34 11.06
C ARG A 159 -5.90 -9.54 9.64
N SER A 160 -7.02 -10.20 9.44
CA SER A 160 -7.69 -10.21 8.14
C SER A 160 -8.62 -9.00 8.03
N ARG A 161 -8.85 -8.55 6.79
CA ARG A 161 -9.90 -7.60 6.45
C ARG A 161 -10.87 -8.25 5.49
N VAL A 162 -12.06 -7.69 5.38
CA VAL A 162 -13.05 -8.10 4.38
C VAL A 162 -13.35 -6.92 3.48
N ARG A 163 -13.41 -7.19 2.19
CA ARG A 163 -13.90 -6.26 1.19
C ARG A 163 -15.28 -6.73 0.75
N ILE A 164 -16.27 -5.88 0.93
CA ILE A 164 -17.67 -6.17 0.60
C ILE A 164 -18.06 -5.32 -0.60
N PHE A 165 -18.65 -5.94 -1.61
CA PHE A 165 -19.15 -5.27 -2.81
C PHE A 165 -20.68 -5.16 -2.75
N ALA A 166 -21.19 -3.94 -2.78
CA ALA A 166 -22.61 -3.66 -2.93
C ALA A 166 -22.98 -3.63 -4.43
N GLU A 167 -22.86 -4.78 -5.10
CA GLU A 167 -23.26 -4.95 -6.50
C GLU A 167 -24.76 -4.75 -6.68
N ASN A 168 -25.17 -4.16 -7.81
CA ASN A 168 -26.59 -3.92 -8.13
C ASN A 168 -27.34 -3.08 -7.06
N SER A 169 -26.63 -2.33 -6.22
CA SER A 169 -27.24 -1.44 -5.23
C SER A 169 -28.07 -0.35 -5.93
N PRO A 170 -29.27 0.02 -5.42
CA PRO A 170 -30.07 1.09 -5.99
C PRO A 170 -29.32 2.42 -6.07
N PHE A 171 -29.39 3.10 -7.23
CA PHE A 171 -28.66 4.35 -7.48
C PHE A 171 -29.02 5.45 -6.47
N ASP A 172 -30.28 5.53 -6.07
CA ASP A 172 -30.79 6.57 -5.16
C ASP A 172 -30.23 6.44 -3.73
N LEU A 173 -29.59 5.31 -3.40
CA LEU A 173 -29.00 5.05 -2.08
C LEU A 173 -27.48 5.23 -2.06
N LYS A 174 -26.90 5.72 -3.16
CA LYS A 174 -25.46 5.99 -3.27
C LYS A 174 -24.92 6.92 -2.17
N ASP A 175 -25.71 7.90 -1.76
CA ASP A 175 -25.27 8.89 -0.77
C ASP A 175 -25.15 8.24 0.62
N ARG A 176 -26.06 7.30 0.95
CA ARG A 176 -25.96 6.50 2.18
C ARG A 176 -24.74 5.59 2.18
N LEU A 177 -24.43 4.97 1.04
CA LEU A 177 -23.22 4.16 0.89
C LEU A 177 -21.95 5.03 1.06
N LYS A 178 -21.93 6.21 0.44
CA LYS A 178 -20.82 7.16 0.54
C LYS A 178 -20.61 7.69 1.97
N GLU A 179 -21.68 8.07 2.67
CA GLU A 179 -21.63 8.48 4.08
C GLU A 179 -21.08 7.38 4.99
N ARG A 180 -21.38 6.13 4.68
CA ARG A 180 -20.86 4.96 5.38
C ARG A 180 -19.42 4.58 4.99
N GLY A 181 -18.83 5.28 4.04
CA GLY A 181 -17.43 5.09 3.63
C GLY A 181 -17.21 4.14 2.45
N TYR A 182 -18.27 3.74 1.75
CA TYR A 182 -18.11 2.99 0.49
C TYR A 182 -17.45 3.87 -0.58
N ARG A 183 -16.69 3.23 -1.44
CA ARG A 183 -16.02 3.82 -2.60
C ARG A 183 -16.60 3.25 -3.88
N TRP A 184 -16.77 4.09 -4.88
CA TRP A 184 -17.24 3.64 -6.19
C TRP A 184 -16.10 3.00 -6.98
N SER A 185 -16.35 1.82 -7.52
CA SER A 185 -15.54 1.17 -8.56
C SER A 185 -16.31 1.24 -9.87
N ASP A 186 -15.71 1.85 -10.90
CA ASP A 186 -16.33 1.97 -12.23
C ASP A 186 -16.18 0.69 -13.09
N GLY A 187 -15.42 -0.28 -12.60
CA GLY A 187 -15.12 -1.55 -13.26
C GLY A 187 -14.05 -1.47 -14.35
N SER A 188 -13.42 -0.31 -14.55
CA SER A 188 -12.33 -0.14 -15.54
C SER A 188 -11.08 -0.94 -15.17
N ASP A 189 -10.93 -1.31 -13.90
CA ASP A 189 -9.78 -2.03 -13.37
C ASP A 189 -10.03 -3.53 -13.13
N GLY A 190 -11.05 -4.10 -13.79
CA GLY A 190 -11.41 -5.52 -13.70
C GLY A 190 -12.15 -5.90 -12.42
N ARG A 191 -12.36 -4.95 -11.50
CA ARG A 191 -13.24 -5.13 -10.34
C ARG A 191 -14.70 -5.04 -10.76
N PRO A 192 -15.63 -5.52 -9.93
CA PRO A 192 -17.04 -5.26 -10.16
C PRO A 192 -17.34 -3.76 -10.20
N LYS A 193 -18.16 -3.36 -11.16
CA LYS A 193 -18.71 -2.00 -11.25
C LYS A 193 -19.74 -1.82 -10.13
N SER A 194 -19.29 -1.38 -8.96
CA SER A 194 -20.09 -1.39 -7.74
C SER A 194 -19.50 -0.46 -6.68
N TRP A 195 -20.29 -0.19 -5.64
CA TRP A 195 -19.77 0.37 -4.40
C TRP A 195 -19.06 -0.72 -3.60
N TRP A 196 -17.94 -0.41 -2.97
CA TRP A 196 -17.23 -1.34 -2.10
C TRP A 196 -16.70 -0.69 -0.83
N ILE A 197 -16.54 -1.47 0.22
CA ILE A 197 -15.91 -1.05 1.48
C ILE A 197 -14.92 -2.12 1.94
N GLU A 198 -13.85 -1.71 2.63
CA GLU A 198 -12.93 -2.63 3.29
C GLU A 198 -12.92 -2.36 4.80
N ILE A 199 -13.30 -3.37 5.57
CA ILE A 199 -13.50 -3.28 7.03
C ILE A 199 -12.81 -4.44 7.75
N ALA A 200 -12.73 -4.35 9.07
CA ALA A 200 -12.28 -5.45 9.91
C ALA A 200 -13.25 -6.65 9.77
N GLU A 201 -12.72 -7.87 9.82
CA GLU A 201 -13.52 -9.09 9.65
C GLU A 201 -14.62 -9.20 10.71
N GLU A 202 -14.37 -8.69 11.92
CA GLU A 202 -15.31 -8.68 13.04
C GLU A 202 -16.54 -7.78 12.78
N ALA A 203 -16.42 -6.77 11.92
CA ALA A 203 -17.51 -5.87 11.56
C ALA A 203 -18.33 -6.38 10.36
N MET A 204 -17.96 -7.51 9.77
CA MET A 204 -18.56 -8.04 8.54
C MET A 204 -20.07 -8.27 8.68
N GLU A 205 -20.50 -8.93 9.75
CA GLU A 205 -21.91 -9.31 9.92
C GLU A 205 -22.83 -8.10 10.06
N ASP A 206 -22.39 -7.08 10.80
CA ASP A 206 -23.14 -5.84 10.95
C ASP A 206 -23.20 -5.06 9.64
N GLU A 207 -22.15 -5.11 8.82
CA GLU A 207 -22.15 -4.46 7.51
C GLU A 207 -23.05 -5.18 6.50
N LEU A 208 -23.03 -6.51 6.48
CA LEU A 208 -23.97 -7.30 5.67
C LEU A 208 -25.41 -7.07 6.10
N ARG A 209 -25.67 -6.93 7.41
CA ARG A 209 -27.00 -6.56 7.93
C ARG A 209 -27.43 -5.18 7.44
N PHE A 210 -26.53 -4.19 7.47
CA PHE A 210 -26.80 -2.86 6.91
C PHE A 210 -27.19 -2.94 5.43
N LEU A 211 -26.40 -3.63 4.60
CA LEU A 211 -26.70 -3.76 3.17
C LEU A 211 -28.07 -4.41 2.94
N ARG A 212 -28.41 -5.46 3.70
CA ARG A 212 -29.70 -6.16 3.60
C ARG A 212 -30.89 -5.25 3.94
N ILE A 213 -30.83 -4.58 5.10
CA ILE A 213 -31.96 -3.82 5.64
C ILE A 213 -32.09 -2.45 4.96
N GLU A 214 -30.97 -1.76 4.76
CA GLU A 214 -30.99 -0.33 4.44
C GLU A 214 -30.80 -0.05 2.95
N ILE A 215 -30.10 -0.93 2.23
CA ILE A 215 -29.73 -0.77 0.82
C ILE A 215 -30.58 -1.63 -0.11
N TYR A 216 -30.55 -2.95 0.02
CA TYR A 216 -31.22 -3.85 -0.92
C TYR A 216 -32.72 -3.97 -0.68
N ARG A 217 -33.16 -4.09 0.58
CA ARG A 217 -34.58 -4.13 0.96
C ARG A 217 -35.42 -5.23 0.29
N TRP A 218 -34.79 -6.26 -0.27
CA TRP A 218 -35.45 -7.46 -0.83
C TRP A 218 -34.98 -8.73 -0.12
N GLU A 219 -35.64 -9.86 -0.39
CA GLU A 219 -35.30 -11.14 0.23
C GLU A 219 -33.95 -11.68 -0.26
N ASP A 220 -33.11 -12.03 0.72
CA ASP A 220 -31.81 -12.71 0.57
C ASP A 220 -30.79 -12.10 -0.42
N PRO A 221 -30.37 -10.83 -0.26
CA PRO A 221 -29.18 -10.36 -0.93
C PRO A 221 -27.94 -11.04 -0.34
N ASP A 222 -27.09 -11.53 -1.24
CA ASP A 222 -25.78 -12.12 -0.95
C ASP A 222 -24.67 -11.28 -1.59
N PRO A 223 -24.27 -10.15 -0.97
CA PRO A 223 -23.26 -9.26 -1.51
C PRO A 223 -21.90 -9.98 -1.54
N PRO A 224 -21.14 -9.92 -2.65
CA PRO A 224 -19.84 -10.56 -2.71
C PRO A 224 -18.88 -10.07 -1.62
N VAL A 225 -18.24 -11.01 -0.93
CA VAL A 225 -17.24 -10.74 0.11
C VAL A 225 -15.91 -11.36 -0.27
N GLN A 226 -14.84 -10.55 -0.20
CA GLN A 226 -13.47 -11.00 -0.38
C GLN A 226 -12.70 -10.83 0.93
N ARG A 227 -12.19 -11.94 1.48
CA ARG A 227 -11.25 -11.90 2.61
C ARG A 227 -9.85 -11.53 2.11
N LEU A 228 -9.21 -10.59 2.81
CA LEU A 228 -7.91 -10.02 2.45
C LEU A 228 -6.95 -10.14 3.63
N THR A 229 -5.89 -10.91 3.47
CA THR A 229 -4.78 -10.99 4.43
C THR A 229 -3.65 -10.03 4.04
N ALA A 230 -2.58 -9.95 4.84
CA ALA A 230 -1.36 -9.22 4.43
C ALA A 230 -0.74 -9.78 3.13
N PHE A 231 -1.07 -11.02 2.76
CA PHE A 231 -0.68 -11.56 1.46
C PHE A 231 -1.52 -11.00 0.31
N ASP A 232 -2.64 -10.32 0.54
CA ASP A 232 -3.59 -9.95 -0.52
C ASP A 232 -3.84 -8.45 -0.66
N ARG A 233 -3.89 -7.72 0.47
CA ARG A 233 -4.32 -6.30 0.54
C ARG A 233 -3.68 -5.38 -0.50
N PHE A 234 -2.38 -5.57 -0.75
CA PHE A 234 -1.57 -4.70 -1.60
C PHE A 234 -1.16 -5.33 -2.93
N ARG A 235 -1.67 -6.52 -3.29
CA ARG A 235 -1.29 -7.18 -4.55
C ARG A 235 -1.57 -6.28 -5.75
N GLY A 236 -0.68 -6.36 -6.75
CA GLY A 236 -0.92 -5.77 -8.06
C GLY A 236 -2.12 -6.40 -8.76
N ARG A 237 -2.67 -5.67 -9.73
CA ARG A 237 -3.73 -6.18 -10.62
C ARG A 237 -3.16 -7.36 -11.44
N ARG A 238 -3.99 -8.37 -11.70
CA ARG A 238 -3.74 -9.37 -12.74
C ARG A 238 -4.51 -8.98 -13.99
#